data_AF-A0A7K0TEQ1-F1
#
_entry.id   AF-A0A7K0TEQ1-F1
#
_cell.length_a   1.000
_cell.length_b   1.000
_cell.length_c   1.000
_cell.angle_alpha   90.00
_cell.angle_beta   90.00
_cell.angle_gamma   90.00
#
_symmetry.space_group_name_H-M   'P 1'
#
loop_
_entity.id
_entity.type
_entity.pdbx_description
1 polymer ?
#
loop_
_entity_poly.entity_id
_entity_poly.type
_entity_poly.pdbx_seq_one_letter_code
_entity_poly.pdbx_strand_id
1 'polypeptide(L)'
;MGSTHWKVETIEAWIKLGLPEFCQKLGISYSENFLNPIMNSTALVSPFSGLSFTWMNNSVIADGVLHLHPIQKPTTPVVWEEWFIHTDGLHHHVLRNQNFAGSTDSWMGDDLDHPEQVNNVQWYLLNDADMRPTALR
;
A
#
# COMPACT_ATOMS: atom_id res chain seq x y z
N MET A 1 21.60 -16.98 9.30
CA MET A 1 20.33 -16.80 10.05
C MET A 1 19.78 -15.42 9.73
N GLY A 2 19.19 -15.21 8.55
CA GLY A 2 18.81 -13.86 8.08
C GLY A 2 17.48 -13.79 7.33
N SER A 3 16.67 -14.85 7.31
CA SER A 3 15.56 -14.98 6.36
C SER A 3 14.16 -14.63 6.89
N THR A 4 14.02 -14.10 8.11
CA THR A 4 12.69 -13.80 8.70
C THR A 4 12.57 -12.51 9.51
N HIS A 5 13.67 -11.82 9.83
CA HIS A 5 13.63 -10.66 10.72
C HIS A 5 12.75 -9.52 10.16
N TRP A 6 12.89 -9.25 8.86
CA TRP A 6 12.11 -8.21 8.19
C TRP A 6 10.58 -8.47 8.24
N LYS A 7 10.16 -9.75 8.30
CA LYS A 7 8.74 -10.10 8.41
C LYS A 7 8.20 -9.65 9.76
N VAL A 8 8.95 -9.93 10.84
CA VAL A 8 8.59 -9.52 12.20
C VAL A 8 8.55 -8.00 12.30
N GLU A 9 9.56 -7.29 11.81
CA GLU A 9 9.60 -5.82 11.82
C GLU A 9 8.42 -5.22 11.06
N THR A 10 8.07 -5.78 9.90
CA THR A 10 6.95 -5.31 9.09
C THR A 10 5.61 -5.55 9.81
N ILE A 11 5.42 -6.74 10.39
CA ILE A 11 4.22 -7.05 11.18
C ILE A 11 4.10 -6.12 12.39
N GLU A 12 5.20 -5.87 13.10
CA GLU A 12 5.21 -4.93 14.23
C GLU A 12 4.87 -3.49 13.78
N ALA A 13 5.39 -3.06 12.63
CA ALA A 13 5.07 -1.75 12.05
C ALA A 13 3.58 -1.66 11.71
N TRP A 14 3.01 -2.68 11.08
CA TRP A 14 1.57 -2.74 10.78
C TRP A 14 0.69 -2.72 12.03
N ILE A 15 1.07 -3.45 13.08
CA ILE A 15 0.35 -3.42 14.37
C ILE A 15 0.44 -2.02 14.99
N LYS A 16 1.62 -1.39 14.99
CA LYS A 16 1.79 -0.02 15.51
C LYS A 16 0.98 1.02 14.74
N LEU A 17 0.75 0.78 13.44
CA LEU A 17 -0.12 1.61 12.59
C LEU A 17 -1.62 1.34 12.80
N GLY A 18 -2.00 0.32 13.56
CA GLY A 18 -3.41 -0.07 13.74
C GLY A 18 -4.01 -0.74 12.50
N LEU A 19 -3.20 -1.37 11.65
CA LEU A 19 -3.66 -2.05 10.45
C LEU A 19 -4.69 -3.18 10.73
N PRO A 20 -4.55 -4.00 11.80
CA PRO A 20 -5.56 -5.00 12.13
C PRO A 20 -6.94 -4.39 12.42
N GLU A 21 -7.01 -3.32 13.21
CA GLU A 21 -8.22 -2.59 13.53
C GLU A 21 -8.82 -1.91 12.29
N PHE A 22 -7.97 -1.40 11.41
CA PHE A 22 -8.41 -0.84 10.14
C PHE A 22 -9.02 -1.91 9.22
N CYS A 23 -8.38 -3.06 9.07
CA CYS A 23 -8.95 -4.18 8.32
C CYS A 23 -10.34 -4.57 8.85
N GLN A 24 -10.53 -4.53 10.17
CA GLN A 24 -11.84 -4.76 10.78
C GLN A 24 -12.87 -3.72 10.33
N LYS A 25 -12.52 -2.42 10.28
CA LYS A 25 -13.39 -1.35 9.75
C LYS A 25 -13.71 -1.53 8.27
N LEU A 26 -12.71 -1.94 7.49
CA LEU A 26 -12.83 -2.25 6.06
C LEU A 26 -13.71 -3.48 5.78
N GLY A 27 -14.04 -4.28 6.80
CA GLY A 27 -14.73 -5.55 6.61
C GLY A 27 -13.85 -6.62 5.95
N ILE A 28 -12.52 -6.51 6.03
CA ILE A 28 -11.58 -7.50 5.50
C ILE A 28 -10.79 -8.20 6.60
N SER A 29 -10.36 -9.43 6.31
CA SER A 29 -9.51 -10.19 7.21
C SER A 29 -8.07 -9.70 7.13
N TYR A 30 -7.55 -9.11 8.23
CA TYR A 30 -6.12 -8.81 8.37
C TYR A 30 -5.27 -10.06 8.21
N SER A 31 -5.76 -11.19 8.74
CA SER A 31 -5.05 -12.46 8.66
C SER A 31 -4.87 -12.92 7.21
N GLU A 32 -5.94 -12.89 6.42
CA GLU A 32 -5.91 -13.37 5.03
C GLU A 32 -5.20 -12.40 4.09
N ASN A 33 -5.35 -11.09 4.29
CA ASN A 33 -4.86 -10.09 3.35
C ASN A 33 -3.43 -9.60 3.62
N PHE A 34 -2.96 -9.67 4.88
CA PHE A 34 -1.65 -9.12 5.26
C PHE A 34 -0.79 -10.15 5.99
N LEU A 35 -1.27 -10.71 7.10
CA LEU A 35 -0.46 -11.56 7.98
C LEU A 35 -0.04 -12.89 7.33
N ASN A 36 -0.99 -13.65 6.79
CA ASN A 36 -0.67 -14.94 6.16
C ASN A 36 0.21 -14.76 4.92
N PRO A 37 -0.05 -13.79 4.02
CA PRO A 37 0.83 -13.49 2.89
C PRO A 37 2.28 -13.19 3.31
N ILE A 38 2.50 -12.33 4.31
CA ILE A 38 3.88 -12.02 4.75
C ILE A 38 4.56 -13.22 5.41
N MET A 39 3.81 -13.99 6.21
CA MET A 39 4.34 -15.20 6.85
C MET A 39 4.73 -16.26 5.81
N ASN A 40 3.91 -16.42 4.77
CA ASN A 40 4.11 -17.40 3.69
C ASN A 40 5.09 -16.92 2.60
N SER A 41 5.47 -15.63 2.58
CA SER A 41 6.39 -15.10 1.59
C SER A 41 7.72 -15.86 1.58
N THR A 42 8.20 -16.24 0.41
CA THR A 42 9.51 -16.89 0.20
C THR A 42 10.63 -15.89 -0.05
N ALA A 43 10.35 -14.59 0.02
CA ALA A 43 11.33 -13.54 -0.24
C ALA A 43 12.47 -13.59 0.79
N LEU A 44 13.72 -13.56 0.29
CA LEU A 44 14.92 -13.60 1.13
C LEU A 44 15.18 -12.26 1.84
N VAL A 45 14.70 -11.16 1.25
CA VAL A 45 14.79 -9.79 1.76
C VAL A 45 13.41 -9.16 1.74
N SER A 46 13.21 -8.08 2.51
CA SER A 46 11.95 -7.36 2.49
C SER A 46 11.66 -6.82 1.10
N PRO A 47 10.52 -7.16 0.48
CA PRO A 47 10.12 -6.55 -0.78
C PRO A 47 9.65 -5.10 -0.57
N PHE A 48 9.50 -4.66 0.68
CA PHE A 48 9.15 -3.30 1.06
C PHE A 48 10.38 -2.41 1.31
N SER A 49 11.58 -2.86 0.95
CA SER A 49 12.79 -2.05 1.11
C SER A 49 12.66 -0.73 0.33
N GLY A 50 12.83 0.40 1.02
CA GLY A 50 12.65 1.74 0.43
C GLY A 50 11.20 2.23 0.40
N LEU A 51 10.25 1.45 0.91
CA LEU A 51 8.84 1.81 1.05
C LEU A 51 8.45 1.95 2.52
N SER A 52 7.38 2.70 2.78
CA SER A 52 6.77 2.85 4.09
C SER A 52 5.27 2.69 4.01
N PHE A 53 4.72 2.05 5.04
CA PHE A 53 3.29 2.11 5.32
C PHE A 53 3.00 3.37 6.14
N THR A 54 2.00 4.15 5.75
CA THR A 54 1.57 5.34 6.49
C THR A 54 0.05 5.48 6.43
N TRP A 55 -0.50 6.04 7.50
CA TRP A 55 -1.91 6.40 7.58
C TRP A 55 -2.05 7.91 7.37
N MET A 56 -2.88 8.31 6.42
CA MET A 56 -3.15 9.71 6.14
C MET A 56 -4.64 10.01 6.20
N ASN A 57 -5.00 11.09 6.88
CA ASN A 57 -6.33 11.66 6.75
C ASN A 57 -6.47 12.17 5.31
N ASN A 58 -7.69 12.08 4.77
CA ASN A 58 -7.98 12.49 3.42
C ASN A 58 -9.21 13.41 3.43
N SER A 59 -9.21 14.43 2.58
CA SER A 59 -10.28 15.42 2.51
C SER A 59 -11.61 14.86 2.01
N VAL A 60 -11.59 13.76 1.25
CA VAL A 60 -12.75 13.09 0.66
C VAL A 60 -13.06 11.78 1.37
N ILE A 61 -12.01 11.00 1.71
CA ILE A 61 -12.19 9.71 2.36
C ILE A 61 -12.30 9.87 3.87
N ALA A 62 -13.52 9.70 4.41
CA ALA A 62 -13.85 9.98 5.80
C ALA A 62 -12.98 9.22 6.82
N ASP A 63 -12.67 7.95 6.54
CA ASP A 63 -11.82 7.17 7.41
C ASP A 63 -10.32 7.42 7.15
N GLY A 64 -9.94 8.08 6.05
CA GLY A 64 -8.55 8.21 5.61
C GLY A 64 -8.10 7.07 4.70
N VAL A 65 -6.82 7.09 4.35
CA VAL A 65 -6.20 6.18 3.39
C VAL A 65 -4.93 5.58 3.99
N LEU A 66 -4.78 4.26 3.86
CA LEU A 66 -3.51 3.58 4.11
C LEU A 66 -2.69 3.64 2.84
N HIS A 67 -1.49 4.19 2.91
CA HIS A 67 -0.55 4.20 1.80
C HIS A 67 0.58 3.21 2.06
N LEU A 68 1.01 2.50 1.01
CA LEU A 68 2.34 1.93 0.89
C LEU A 68 3.09 2.73 -0.18
N HIS A 69 3.97 3.63 0.22
CA HIS A 69 4.58 4.60 -0.69
C HIS A 69 6.11 4.61 -0.54
N PRO A 70 6.86 5.13 -1.53
CA PRO A 70 8.31 5.24 -1.40
C PRO A 70 8.70 6.27 -0.33
N ILE A 71 9.78 5.97 0.41
CA ILE A 71 10.33 6.86 1.44
C ILE A 71 10.99 8.11 0.84
N GLN A 72 11.45 8.01 -0.41
CA GLN A 72 12.00 9.11 -1.18
C GLN A 72 11.25 9.26 -2.49
N LYS A 73 11.16 10.48 -3.02
CA LYS A 73 10.55 10.71 -4.34
C LYS A 73 11.22 9.82 -5.40
N PRO A 74 10.45 8.99 -6.11
CA PRO A 74 11.05 7.93 -6.92
C PRO A 74 11.69 8.46 -8.20
N THR A 75 12.91 8.00 -8.47
CA THR A 75 13.64 8.22 -9.73
C THR A 75 13.79 6.94 -10.55
N THR A 76 13.31 5.82 -10.01
CA THR A 76 13.36 4.47 -10.59
C THR A 76 11.97 3.83 -10.51
N PRO A 77 11.71 2.73 -11.23
CA PRO A 77 10.42 2.06 -11.18
C PRO A 77 10.02 1.66 -9.76
N VAL A 78 8.82 2.04 -9.33
CA VAL A 78 8.30 1.74 -8.00
C VAL A 78 6.79 1.55 -8.04
N VAL A 79 6.27 0.85 -7.03
CA VAL A 79 4.85 0.70 -6.76
C VAL A 79 4.47 1.58 -5.57
N TRP A 80 3.34 2.24 -5.70
CA TRP A 80 2.61 2.88 -4.62
C TRP A 80 1.24 2.20 -4.52
N GLU A 81 0.82 1.79 -3.33
CA GLU A 81 -0.50 1.18 -3.10
C GLU A 81 -1.32 2.02 -2.11
N GLU A 82 -2.65 2.01 -2.28
CA GLU A 82 -3.61 2.68 -1.40
C GLU A 82 -4.76 1.75 -1.02
N TRP A 83 -5.16 1.76 0.26
CA TRP A 83 -6.36 1.06 0.72
C TRP A 83 -7.29 2.01 1.45
N PHE A 84 -8.57 2.04 1.06
CA PHE A 84 -9.55 2.98 1.62
C PHE A 84 -11.00 2.57 1.35
N ILE A 85 -11.94 3.11 2.15
CA ILE A 85 -13.38 2.94 1.94
C ILE A 85 -13.93 4.17 1.24
N HIS A 86 -14.62 3.97 0.14
CA HIS A 86 -15.43 5.00 -0.50
C HIS A 86 -16.90 4.57 -0.52
N THR A 87 -17.79 5.43 -1.03
CA THR A 87 -19.25 5.22 -0.99
C THR A 87 -19.72 3.95 -1.71
N ASP A 88 -18.93 3.48 -2.67
CA ASP A 88 -19.15 2.29 -3.49
C ASP A 88 -18.43 1.03 -2.97
N GLY A 89 -17.68 1.15 -1.87
CA GLY A 89 -17.08 0.02 -1.17
C GLY A 89 -15.61 0.19 -0.87
N LEU A 90 -14.94 -0.95 -0.67
CA LEU A 90 -13.52 -1.02 -0.40
C LEU A 90 -12.72 -0.95 -1.69
N HIS A 91 -11.68 -0.14 -1.69
CA HIS A 91 -10.77 0.03 -2.82
C HIS A 91 -9.35 -0.33 -2.43
N HIS A 92 -8.66 -0.97 -3.37
CA HIS A 92 -7.22 -1.13 -3.38
C HIS A 92 -6.68 -0.57 -4.70
N HIS A 93 -6.01 0.57 -4.65
CA HIS A 93 -5.32 1.11 -5.82
C HIS A 93 -3.89 0.61 -5.86
N VAL A 94 -3.48 0.09 -7.02
CA VAL A 94 -2.09 -0.22 -7.32
C VAL A 94 -1.60 0.78 -8.37
N LEU A 95 -0.68 1.63 -7.95
CA LEU A 95 -0.10 2.67 -8.77
C LEU A 95 1.36 2.37 -9.12
N ARG A 96 1.76 2.61 -10.36
CA ARG A 96 3.17 2.49 -10.79
C ARG A 96 3.61 3.77 -11.48
N ASN A 97 4.85 4.19 -11.25
CA ASN A 97 5.41 5.37 -11.92
C ASN A 97 5.90 5.09 -13.36
N GLN A 98 5.54 3.92 -13.90
CA GLN A 98 5.70 3.55 -15.29
C GLN A 98 4.41 2.91 -15.78
N ASN A 99 4.06 3.15 -17.05
CA ASN A 99 2.89 2.53 -17.64
C ASN A 99 3.01 1.01 -17.63
N PHE A 100 1.92 0.32 -17.32
CA PHE A 100 1.84 -1.13 -17.31
C PHE A 100 0.51 -1.60 -17.91
N ALA A 101 0.54 -2.83 -18.44
CA ALA A 101 -0.64 -3.47 -18.99
C ALA A 101 -1.73 -3.64 -17.91
N GLY A 102 -2.94 -3.20 -18.24
CA GLY A 102 -4.07 -3.24 -17.32
C GLY A 102 -4.27 -1.98 -16.48
N SER A 103 -3.39 -0.97 -16.60
CA SER A 103 -3.72 0.35 -16.04
C SER A 103 -5.01 0.88 -16.67
N THR A 104 -5.92 1.35 -15.82
CA THR A 104 -7.25 1.85 -16.21
C THR A 104 -7.32 3.36 -16.17
N ASP A 105 -6.41 3.98 -15.42
CA ASP A 105 -6.34 5.43 -15.24
C ASP A 105 -4.91 5.88 -14.95
N SER A 106 -4.72 7.18 -14.76
CA SER A 106 -3.44 7.78 -14.41
C SER A 106 -3.64 9.01 -13.52
N TRP A 107 -2.72 9.23 -12.59
CA TRP A 107 -2.75 10.37 -11.67
C TRP A 107 -1.40 11.08 -11.64
N MET A 108 -1.43 12.41 -11.60
CA MET A 108 -0.30 13.26 -11.27
C MET A 108 -0.86 14.53 -10.62
N GLY A 109 -0.61 14.69 -9.32
CA GLY A 109 -1.11 15.83 -8.55
C GLY A 109 -0.10 16.34 -7.55
N ASP A 110 -0.47 17.44 -6.90
CA ASP A 110 0.27 18.03 -5.79
C ASP A 110 -0.75 18.53 -4.77
N ASP A 111 -1.07 17.68 -3.80
CA ASP A 111 -2.07 17.95 -2.77
C ASP A 111 -1.57 17.50 -1.40
N LEU A 112 -2.41 17.70 -0.37
CA LEU A 112 -2.12 17.33 1.01
C LEU A 112 -2.74 15.99 1.41
N ASP A 113 -3.44 15.34 0.48
CA ASP A 113 -4.19 14.11 0.70
C ASP A 113 -3.33 12.87 0.40
N HIS A 114 -2.17 13.05 -0.23
CA HIS A 114 -1.21 12.01 -0.55
C HIS A 114 0.19 12.29 0.04
N PRO A 115 1.05 11.27 0.23
CA PRO A 115 2.40 11.45 0.72
C PRO A 115 3.23 12.38 -0.18
N GLU A 116 4.02 13.30 0.38
CA GLU A 116 4.80 14.28 -0.40
C GLU A 116 5.70 13.62 -1.48
N GLN A 117 6.16 12.37 -1.24
CA GLN A 117 7.04 11.65 -2.14
C GLN A 117 6.34 11.20 -3.43
N VAL A 118 5.01 11.10 -3.43
CA VAL A 118 4.23 10.69 -4.60
C VAL A 118 3.74 11.89 -5.43
N ASN A 119 3.72 13.09 -4.85
CA ASN A 119 3.34 14.31 -5.55
C ASN A 119 4.27 14.65 -6.70
N ASN A 120 3.70 15.23 -7.76
CA ASN A 120 4.39 15.62 -8.98
C ASN A 120 5.21 14.47 -9.60
N VAL A 121 4.64 13.26 -9.59
CA VAL A 121 5.13 12.05 -10.28
C VAL A 121 3.96 11.51 -11.10
N GLN A 122 4.22 11.05 -12.32
CA GLN A 122 3.19 10.38 -13.11
C GLN A 122 2.98 8.97 -12.58
N TRP A 123 1.76 8.66 -12.18
CA TRP A 123 1.32 7.34 -11.77
C TRP A 123 0.29 6.79 -12.74
N TYR A 124 0.37 5.49 -13.00
CA TYR A 124 -0.61 4.72 -13.74
C TYR A 124 -1.32 3.82 -12.73
N LEU A 125 -2.64 3.79 -12.75
CA LEU A 125 -3.47 3.20 -11.70
C LEU A 125 -4.18 1.96 -12.21
N LEU A 126 -4.25 0.95 -11.36
CA LEU A 126 -5.14 -0.20 -11.47
C LEU A 126 -5.99 -0.29 -10.20
N ASN A 127 -7.31 -0.39 -10.36
CA ASN A 127 -8.22 -0.80 -9.29
C ASN A 127 -8.11 -2.32 -9.11
N ASP A 128 -7.54 -2.73 -8.00
CA ASP A 128 -7.25 -4.13 -7.72
C ASP A 128 -8.35 -4.75 -6.85
N ALA A 129 -8.85 -5.91 -7.27
CA ALA A 129 -9.82 -6.67 -6.49
C ALA A 129 -9.15 -7.48 -5.36
N ASP A 130 -7.85 -7.76 -5.47
CA ASP A 130 -7.09 -8.46 -4.46
C ASP A 130 -6.54 -7.46 -3.44
N MET A 131 -7.01 -7.53 -2.20
CA MET A 131 -6.61 -6.60 -1.14
C MET A 131 -5.22 -6.86 -0.58
N ARG A 132 -4.54 -7.95 -0.98
CA ARG A 132 -3.17 -8.24 -0.56
C ARG A 132 -2.19 -7.25 -1.20
N PRO A 133 -1.16 -6.79 -0.46
CA PRO A 133 -0.05 -6.06 -1.05
C PRO A 133 0.53 -6.80 -2.24
N THR A 134 0.74 -6.10 -3.36
CA THR A 134 1.15 -6.75 -4.62
C THR A 134 2.44 -7.57 -4.48
N ALA A 135 3.36 -7.09 -3.64
CA ALA A 135 4.63 -7.72 -3.34
C ALA A 135 4.55 -9.05 -2.57
N LEU A 136 3.38 -9.40 -2.02
CA LEU A 136 3.17 -10.61 -1.19
C LEU A 136 2.27 -11.66 -1.84
N ARG A 137 1.98 -11.51 -3.13
CA ARG A 137 1.09 -12.42 -3.87
C ARG A 137 1.79 -13.65 -4.41
#